data_AF-A0A6M3ILY0-F1
#
_entry.id   AF-A0A6M3ILY0-F1
#
_cell.length_a   1.000
_cell.length_b   1.000
_cell.length_c   1.000
_cell.angle_alpha   90.00
_cell.angle_beta   90.00
_cell.angle_gamma   90.00
#
_symmetry.space_group_name_H-M   'P 1'
#
loop_
_entity.id
_entity.type
_entity.pdbx_description
1 polymer ?
#
loop_
_entity_poly.entity_id
_entity_poly.type
_entity_poly.pdbx_seq_one_letter_code
_entity_poly.pdbx_strand_id
1 'polypeptide(L)'
;MPNRWKTGERAWAYQYLAERDGEICQKCHGGITEKGALDIDHIDGKKTNNDPRNLRLLCRSCNVAMGNKARSRRRAAEALSIEKEALRTEGRPETRIVRQIVDFRGDESPTSMQANQLYETDFRVWLLSYLRANHFILQEDAVNGGAEAVGCSPQTARRYIAKLTSITGPLNRHRDKLKNTLITFKDEFKEKRQV
;
A
#
# COMPACT_ATOMS: atom_id res chain seq x y z
N MET A 1 16.52 8.35 -25.89
CA MET A 1 17.88 8.86 -25.62
C MET A 1 17.80 9.90 -24.50
N PRO A 2 18.68 9.90 -23.48
CA PRO A 2 18.58 10.91 -22.43
C PRO A 2 18.82 12.29 -23.07
N ASN A 3 17.89 13.20 -22.83
CA ASN A 3 17.81 14.55 -23.40
C ASN A 3 18.96 15.42 -22.87
N ARG A 4 20.19 15.10 -23.28
CA ARG A 4 21.39 15.85 -22.96
C ARG A 4 21.35 17.11 -23.81
N TRP A 5 21.40 18.26 -23.14
CA TRP A 5 21.39 19.56 -23.81
C TRP A 5 22.49 19.62 -24.86
N LYS A 6 22.15 20.14 -26.05
CA LYS A 6 23.10 20.35 -27.13
C LYS A 6 24.09 21.45 -26.74
N THR A 7 25.27 21.44 -27.36
CA THR A 7 26.25 22.51 -27.21
C THR A 7 25.60 23.84 -27.60
N GLY A 8 25.57 24.82 -26.68
CA GLY A 8 24.89 26.11 -26.86
C GLY A 8 23.61 26.28 -26.04
N GLU A 9 22.74 25.26 -25.99
CA GLU A 9 21.48 25.31 -25.21
C GLU A 9 21.76 25.51 -23.71
N ARG A 10 22.87 24.94 -23.22
CA ARG A 10 23.32 25.14 -21.84
C ARG A 10 23.78 26.54 -21.52
N ALA A 11 24.51 27.15 -22.44
CA ALA A 11 24.98 28.51 -22.28
C ALA A 11 23.79 29.49 -22.27
N TRP A 12 22.84 29.31 -23.20
CA TRP A 12 21.62 30.10 -23.26
C TRP A 12 20.79 29.97 -21.98
N ALA A 13 20.54 28.75 -21.51
CA ALA A 13 19.75 28.55 -20.29
C ALA A 13 20.47 29.09 -19.04
N TYR A 14 21.80 29.01 -18.99
CA TYR A 14 22.56 29.64 -17.91
C TYR A 14 22.36 31.16 -17.92
N GLN A 15 22.56 31.79 -19.09
CA GLN A 15 22.44 33.22 -19.25
C GLN A 15 21.02 33.71 -18.90
N TYR A 16 19.99 33.02 -19.40
CA TYR A 16 18.60 33.33 -19.07
C TYR A 16 18.33 33.28 -17.56
N LEU A 17 18.85 32.27 -16.85
CA LEU A 17 18.66 32.16 -15.41
C LEU A 17 19.43 33.24 -14.63
N ALA A 18 20.63 33.60 -15.09
CA ALA A 18 21.42 34.68 -14.51
C ALA A 18 20.73 36.05 -14.69
N GLU A 19 20.12 36.30 -15.85
CA GLU A 19 19.34 37.51 -16.11
C GLU A 19 18.04 37.55 -15.29
N ARG A 20 17.36 36.40 -15.12
CA ARG A 20 16.09 36.30 -14.39
C ARG A 20 16.25 36.41 -12.87
N ASP A 21 17.17 35.63 -12.31
CA ASP A 21 17.27 35.44 -10.85
C ASP A 21 18.53 36.08 -10.24
N GLY A 22 19.36 36.69 -11.08
CA GLY A 22 20.72 37.10 -10.73
C GLY A 22 21.71 35.93 -10.79
N GLU A 23 22.99 36.24 -11.00
CA GLU A 23 24.07 35.25 -10.99
C GLU A 23 24.47 34.87 -9.55
N ILE A 24 23.48 34.44 -8.76
CA ILE A 24 23.61 34.06 -7.36
C ILE A 24 23.03 32.66 -7.12
N CYS A 25 23.59 31.96 -6.14
CA CYS A 25 23.07 30.67 -5.70
C CYS A 25 21.69 30.83 -5.06
N GLN A 26 20.67 30.20 -5.62
CA GLN A 26 19.29 30.27 -5.11
C GLN A 26 19.06 29.56 -3.76
N LYS A 27 20.11 28.99 -3.15
CA LYS A 27 20.03 28.32 -1.84
C LYS A 27 20.78 29.05 -0.74
N CYS A 28 21.99 29.52 -1.01
CA CYS A 28 22.83 30.20 -0.03
C CYS A 28 23.08 31.67 -0.36
N HIS A 29 22.53 32.15 -1.48
CA HIS A 29 22.65 33.53 -1.99
C HIS A 29 24.08 34.01 -2.24
N GLY A 30 25.06 33.11 -2.20
CA GLY A 30 26.44 33.41 -2.60
C GLY A 30 26.55 33.61 -4.11
N GLY A 31 27.30 34.64 -4.52
CA GLY A 31 27.62 34.90 -5.92
C GLY A 31 28.67 33.95 -6.49
N ILE A 32 29.24 34.34 -7.63
CA ILE A 32 30.35 33.64 -8.26
C ILE A 32 31.52 33.55 -7.26
N THR A 33 32.08 32.35 -7.12
CA THR A 33 33.26 32.10 -6.30
C THR A 33 34.46 31.86 -7.21
N GLU A 34 35.67 31.87 -6.64
CA GLU A 34 36.91 31.50 -7.34
C GLU A 34 36.84 30.10 -8.00
N LYS A 35 35.92 29.24 -7.55
CA LYS A 35 35.69 27.88 -8.07
C LYS A 35 34.89 27.84 -9.38
N GLY A 36 34.56 29.00 -9.96
CA GLY A 36 33.90 29.14 -11.25
C GLY A 36 32.40 29.42 -11.18
N ALA A 37 31.77 29.35 -12.36
CA ALA A 37 30.35 29.61 -12.59
C ALA A 37 29.41 28.68 -11.79
N LEU A 38 28.15 29.09 -11.63
CA LEU A 38 27.13 28.31 -10.93
C LEU A 38 26.69 27.10 -11.77
N ASP A 39 26.17 26.07 -11.09
CA ASP A 39 25.59 24.90 -11.74
C ASP A 39 24.08 25.09 -11.93
N ILE A 40 23.57 24.70 -13.10
CA ILE A 40 22.13 24.56 -13.34
C ILE A 40 21.63 23.28 -12.66
N ASP A 41 20.69 23.43 -11.74
CA ASP A 41 20.02 22.36 -11.00
C ASP A 41 18.52 22.30 -11.35
N HIS A 42 17.97 21.09 -11.38
CA HIS A 42 16.55 20.83 -11.58
C HIS A 42 15.85 20.73 -10.22
N ILE A 43 14.88 21.60 -9.95
CA ILE A 43 14.17 21.65 -8.66
C ILE A 43 13.47 20.33 -8.34
N ASP A 44 12.85 19.70 -9.34
CA ASP A 44 12.18 18.40 -9.22
C ASP A 44 13.14 17.18 -9.28
N GLY A 45 14.43 17.41 -9.54
CA GLY A 45 15.44 16.36 -9.70
C GLY A 45 15.30 15.51 -10.96
N LYS A 46 14.43 15.90 -11.92
CA LYS A 46 14.23 15.22 -13.21
C LYS A 46 14.99 15.94 -14.30
N LYS A 47 16.09 15.33 -14.76
CA LYS A 47 17.00 15.89 -15.79
C LYS A 47 16.34 16.13 -17.16
N THR A 48 15.17 15.57 -17.39
CA THR A 48 14.41 15.72 -18.65
C THR A 48 13.43 16.89 -18.62
N ASN A 49 13.13 17.45 -17.44
CA ASN A 49 12.20 18.56 -17.29
C ASN A 49 12.93 19.90 -17.38
N ASN A 50 13.08 20.40 -18.60
CA ASN A 50 13.81 21.64 -18.89
C ASN A 50 12.92 22.90 -18.89
N ASP A 51 11.72 22.85 -18.29
CA ASP A 51 10.91 24.05 -18.08
C ASP A 51 11.76 25.07 -17.31
N PRO A 52 11.90 26.33 -17.78
CA PRO A 52 12.73 27.33 -17.12
C PRO A 52 12.37 27.56 -15.65
N ARG A 53 11.10 27.34 -15.24
CA ARG A 53 10.65 27.44 -13.84
C ARG A 53 11.11 26.28 -12.98
N ASN A 54 11.50 25.15 -13.58
CA ASN A 54 12.08 23.99 -12.90
C ASN A 54 13.61 24.08 -12.79
N LEU A 55 14.23 25.12 -13.36
CA LEU A 55 15.67 25.31 -13.34
C LEU A 55 16.06 26.43 -12.36
N ARG A 56 17.18 26.24 -11.68
CA ARG A 56 17.79 27.24 -10.79
C ARG A 56 19.32 27.17 -10.84
N LEU A 57 19.97 28.27 -10.47
CA LEU A 57 21.42 28.32 -10.30
C LEU A 57 21.80 27.98 -8.85
N LEU A 58 22.74 27.05 -8.68
CA LEU A 58 23.31 26.68 -7.40
C LEU A 58 24.83 26.70 -7.45
N CYS A 59 25.48 27.09 -6.35
CA CYS A 59 26.92 26.87 -6.23
C CYS A 59 27.22 25.37 -6.16
N ARG A 60 28.42 24.97 -6.58
CA ARG A 60 28.81 23.56 -6.69
C ARG A 60 28.63 22.78 -5.38
N SER A 61 28.95 23.39 -4.24
CA SER A 61 28.76 22.77 -2.92
C SER A 61 27.28 22.53 -2.60
N CYS A 62 26.41 23.51 -2.86
CA CYS A 62 24.97 23.38 -2.68
C CYS A 62 24.38 22.32 -3.61
N ASN A 63 24.78 22.32 -4.88
CA ASN A 63 24.34 21.34 -5.88
C ASN A 63 24.71 19.90 -5.46
N VAL A 64 25.97 19.67 -5.09
CA VAL A 64 26.43 18.36 -4.61
C VAL A 64 25.69 17.93 -3.33
N ALA A 65 25.49 18.84 -2.38
CA ALA A 65 24.75 18.55 -1.15
C ALA A 65 23.30 18.15 -1.43
N MET A 66 22.63 18.84 -2.37
CA MET A 66 21.27 18.50 -2.79
C MET A 66 21.23 17.12 -3.48
N GLY A 67 22.17 16.85 -4.37
CA GLY A 67 22.31 15.54 -5.01
C GLY A 67 22.55 14.40 -4.02
N ASN A 68 23.41 14.61 -3.02
CA ASN A 68 23.66 13.64 -1.94
C ASN A 68 22.40 13.38 -1.10
N LYS A 69 21.69 14.44 -0.71
CA LYS A 69 20.44 14.32 0.05
C LYS A 69 19.37 13.56 -0.73
N ALA A 70 19.22 13.84 -2.03
CA ALA A 70 18.28 13.12 -2.90
C ALA A 70 18.65 11.64 -3.04
N ARG A 71 19.95 11.31 -3.23
CA ARG A 71 20.42 9.93 -3.28
C ARG A 71 20.19 9.17 -1.97
N SER A 72 20.48 9.79 -0.84
CA SER A 72 20.25 9.19 0.49
C SER A 72 18.75 8.86 0.69
N ARG A 73 17.85 9.79 0.35
CA ARG A 73 16.40 9.55 0.42
C ARG A 73 15.95 8.39 -0.48
N ARG A 74 16.47 8.29 -1.70
CA ARG A 74 16.15 7.17 -2.61
C ARG A 74 16.59 5.84 -2.02
N ARG A 75 17.82 5.76 -1.49
CA ARG A 75 18.33 4.54 -0.83
C ARG A 75 17.50 4.15 0.38
N ALA A 76 17.09 5.11 1.22
CA ALA A 76 16.24 4.84 2.37
C ALA A 76 14.86 4.33 1.95
N ALA A 77 14.26 4.91 0.91
CA ALA A 77 12.97 4.46 0.37
C ALA A 77 13.07 3.06 -0.24
N GLU A 78 14.16 2.75 -0.95
CA GLU A 78 14.42 1.43 -1.51
C GLU A 78 14.60 0.38 -0.42
N ALA A 79 15.40 0.67 0.61
CA ALA A 79 15.57 -0.20 1.77
C ALA A 79 14.22 -0.49 2.47
N LEU A 80 13.39 0.54 2.69
CA LEU A 80 12.06 0.39 3.28
C LEU A 80 11.13 -0.47 2.40
N SER A 81 11.24 -0.33 1.08
CA SER A 81 10.45 -1.15 0.14
C SER A 81 10.88 -2.62 0.20
N ILE A 82 12.18 -2.89 0.27
CA ILE A 82 12.74 -4.24 0.41
C ILE A 82 12.27 -4.86 1.73
N GLU A 83 12.38 -4.13 2.84
CA GLU A 83 11.92 -4.59 4.15
C GLU A 83 10.41 -4.91 4.17
N LYS A 84 9.59 -4.05 3.56
CA LYS A 84 8.15 -4.28 3.44
C LYS A 84 7.81 -5.51 2.61
N GLU A 85 8.59 -5.79 1.56
CA GLU A 85 8.39 -6.97 0.73
C GLU A 85 8.87 -8.26 1.41
N ALA A 86 9.97 -8.18 2.17
CA ALA A 86 10.40 -9.27 3.06
C ALA A 86 9.32 -9.59 4.10
N LEU A 87 8.74 -8.57 4.75
CA LEU A 87 7.66 -8.73 5.71
C LEU A 87 6.40 -9.37 5.11
N ARG A 88 6.12 -9.09 3.83
CA ARG A 88 5.00 -9.71 3.10
C ARG A 88 5.25 -11.19 2.79
N THR A 89 6.48 -11.52 2.41
CA THR A 89 6.86 -12.87 1.97
C THR A 89 7.03 -13.81 3.15
N GLU A 90 7.75 -13.37 4.19
CA GLU A 90 8.11 -14.20 5.34
C GLU A 90 7.11 -14.08 6.50
N GLY A 91 6.22 -13.09 6.46
CA GLY A 91 5.35 -12.73 7.57
C GLY A 91 6.10 -11.95 8.66
N ARG A 92 5.38 -11.47 9.67
CA ARG A 92 6.00 -10.76 10.79
C ARG A 92 6.77 -11.73 11.70
N PRO A 93 7.93 -11.34 12.26
CA PRO A 93 8.68 -12.21 13.17
C PRO A 93 7.85 -12.67 14.38
N GLU A 94 6.95 -11.82 14.91
CA GLU A 94 6.05 -12.23 15.99
C GLU A 94 5.09 -13.36 15.55
N THR A 95 4.65 -13.34 14.30
CA THR A 95 3.79 -14.40 13.73
C THR A 95 4.57 -15.68 13.40
N ARG A 96 5.90 -15.62 13.24
CA ARG A 96 6.76 -16.79 12.99
C ARG A 96 6.87 -17.68 14.24
N ILE A 97 6.99 -17.05 15.41
CA ILE A 97 7.06 -17.76 16.70
C ILE A 97 5.72 -18.43 17.00
N VAL A 98 4.59 -17.74 16.77
CA VAL A 98 3.26 -18.36 16.89
C VAL A 98 3.09 -19.52 15.93
N ARG A 99 3.56 -19.41 14.68
CA ARG A 99 3.57 -20.52 13.71
C ARG A 99 4.42 -21.73 14.15
N GLN A 100 5.52 -21.51 14.85
CA GLN A 100 6.40 -22.58 15.38
C GLN A 100 5.86 -23.23 16.65
N ILE A 101 5.10 -22.50 17.47
CA ILE A 101 4.48 -23.06 18.68
C ILE A 101 3.24 -23.87 18.31
N VAL A 102 2.54 -23.48 17.25
CA VAL A 102 1.42 -24.24 16.70
C VAL A 102 1.97 -25.29 15.74
N ASP A 103 2.67 -26.28 16.29
CA ASP A 103 2.91 -27.55 15.61
C ASP A 103 1.54 -28.12 15.21
N PHE A 104 1.25 -28.01 13.92
CA PHE A 104 0.12 -28.67 13.27
C PHE A 104 0.23 -30.16 13.58
N ARG A 105 -0.74 -30.70 14.32
CA ARG A 105 -1.00 -32.14 14.30
C ARG A 105 -1.39 -32.52 12.88
N GLY A 106 -0.44 -33.00 12.10
CA GLY A 106 -0.69 -33.50 10.75
C GLY A 106 0.43 -33.14 9.81
N ASP A 107 1.38 -34.06 9.73
CA ASP A 107 2.33 -34.19 8.63
C ASP A 107 1.58 -34.20 7.27
N GLU A 108 2.28 -33.77 6.22
CA GLU A 108 1.86 -33.69 4.82
C GLU A 108 1.02 -32.46 4.40
N SER A 109 1.75 -31.48 3.83
CA SER A 109 1.22 -30.28 3.21
C SER A 109 0.25 -30.55 2.05
N PRO A 110 -0.75 -29.67 1.94
CA PRO A 110 -1.04 -29.02 0.67
C PRO A 110 -1.09 -27.49 0.85
N THR A 111 0.07 -26.89 0.56
CA THR A 111 0.29 -25.51 0.08
C THR A 111 -0.96 -24.65 0.03
N SER A 112 -1.13 -23.76 1.02
CA SER A 112 -1.91 -22.49 1.07
C SER A 112 -3.30 -22.38 0.38
N MET A 113 -3.47 -22.88 -0.83
CA MET A 113 -4.74 -23.05 -1.55
C MET A 113 -5.71 -24.01 -0.85
N GLN A 114 -5.25 -25.16 -0.34
CA GLN A 114 -6.17 -26.09 0.35
C GLN A 114 -6.61 -25.57 1.73
N ALA A 115 -5.71 -24.91 2.46
CA ALA A 115 -6.06 -24.27 3.74
C ALA A 115 -7.12 -23.17 3.58
N ASN A 116 -7.01 -22.32 2.55
CA ASN A 116 -8.01 -21.26 2.28
C ASN A 116 -9.40 -21.82 1.95
N GLN A 117 -9.47 -22.98 1.30
CA GLN A 117 -10.73 -23.66 0.98
C GLN A 117 -11.34 -24.34 2.22
N LEU A 118 -10.50 -24.86 3.11
CA LEU A 118 -10.91 -25.41 4.41
C LEU A 118 -11.54 -24.33 5.28
N TYR A 119 -10.81 -23.21 5.49
CA TYR A 119 -11.31 -22.07 6.28
C TYR A 119 -12.59 -21.47 5.71
N GLU A 120 -12.72 -21.35 4.39
CA GLU A 120 -13.94 -20.83 3.79
C GLU A 120 -15.15 -21.74 4.04
N THR A 121 -14.94 -23.07 4.00
CA THR A 121 -16.01 -24.05 4.24
C THR A 121 -16.47 -24.01 5.69
N ASP A 122 -15.54 -24.02 6.64
CA ASP A 122 -15.84 -24.00 8.07
C ASP A 122 -16.51 -22.68 8.48
N PHE A 123 -16.03 -21.55 7.95
CA PHE A 123 -16.64 -20.25 8.18
C PHE A 123 -18.08 -20.17 7.68
N ARG A 124 -18.37 -20.76 6.51
CA ARG A 124 -19.73 -20.83 5.98
C ARG A 124 -20.63 -21.67 6.87
N VAL A 125 -20.16 -22.84 7.28
CA VAL A 125 -20.93 -23.74 8.17
C VAL A 125 -21.24 -23.03 9.49
N TRP A 126 -20.25 -22.38 10.10
CA TRP A 126 -20.42 -21.62 11.33
C TRP A 126 -21.44 -20.49 11.18
N LEU A 127 -21.26 -19.61 10.18
CA LEU A 127 -22.10 -18.43 10.00
C LEU A 127 -23.55 -18.81 9.65
N LEU A 128 -23.74 -19.81 8.80
CA LEU A 128 -25.06 -20.30 8.43
C LEU A 128 -25.76 -20.97 9.62
N SER A 129 -25.03 -21.72 10.44
CA SER A 129 -25.58 -22.35 11.66
C SER A 129 -25.98 -21.29 12.68
N TYR A 130 -25.15 -20.27 12.87
CA TYR A 130 -25.45 -19.14 13.75
C TYR A 130 -26.71 -18.40 13.29
N LEU A 131 -26.80 -18.08 11.99
CA LEU A 131 -27.96 -17.39 11.42
C LEU A 131 -29.24 -18.24 11.46
N ARG A 132 -29.13 -19.57 11.39
CA ARG A 132 -30.28 -20.46 11.58
C ARG A 132 -30.83 -20.41 13.00
N ALA A 133 -29.95 -20.26 14.01
CA ALA A 133 -30.34 -20.21 15.41
C ALA A 133 -30.80 -18.81 15.87
N ASN A 134 -30.11 -17.75 15.42
CA ASN A 134 -30.29 -16.38 15.93
C ASN A 134 -30.96 -15.42 14.93
N HIS A 135 -31.26 -15.88 13.71
CA HIS A 135 -31.86 -15.12 12.59
C HIS A 135 -31.03 -13.98 12.00
N PHE A 136 -30.22 -13.30 12.80
CA PHE A 136 -29.36 -12.20 12.38
C PHE A 136 -28.03 -12.24 13.13
N ILE A 137 -27.04 -11.57 12.56
CA ILE A 137 -25.76 -11.28 13.22
C ILE A 137 -25.27 -9.91 12.79
N LEU A 138 -24.63 -9.18 13.69
CA LEU A 138 -23.93 -7.95 13.35
C LEU A 138 -22.72 -8.28 12.47
N GLN A 139 -22.45 -7.47 11.45
CA GLN A 139 -21.34 -7.72 10.54
C GLN A 139 -20.00 -7.72 11.28
N GLU A 140 -19.81 -6.88 12.31
CA GLU A 140 -18.58 -6.88 13.10
C GLU A 140 -18.40 -8.16 13.91
N ASP A 141 -19.47 -8.65 14.54
CA ASP A 141 -19.45 -9.92 15.28
C ASP A 141 -19.26 -11.12 14.35
N ALA A 142 -19.85 -11.10 13.16
CA ALA A 142 -19.62 -12.12 12.14
C ALA A 142 -18.16 -12.13 11.66
N VAL A 143 -17.53 -10.97 11.57
CA VAL A 143 -16.12 -10.84 11.16
C VAL A 143 -15.19 -11.32 12.25
N ASN A 144 -15.35 -10.82 13.48
CA ASN A 144 -14.42 -11.13 14.57
C ASN A 144 -14.72 -12.50 15.19
N GLY A 145 -15.98 -12.79 15.50
CA GLY A 145 -16.39 -14.08 16.08
C GLY A 145 -16.20 -15.24 15.11
N GLY A 146 -16.50 -15.04 13.83
CA GLY A 146 -16.24 -16.07 12.81
C GLY A 146 -14.75 -16.26 12.51
N ALA A 147 -13.95 -15.18 12.58
CA ALA A 147 -12.49 -15.27 12.48
C ALA A 147 -11.90 -16.09 13.64
N GLU A 148 -12.36 -15.83 14.86
CA GLU A 148 -11.93 -16.55 16.06
C GLU A 148 -12.34 -18.03 16.00
N ALA A 149 -13.60 -18.33 15.68
CA ALA A 149 -14.12 -19.69 15.64
C ALA A 149 -13.41 -20.59 14.61
N VAL A 150 -12.92 -20.02 13.51
CA VAL A 150 -12.29 -20.74 12.38
C VAL A 150 -10.76 -20.62 12.41
N GLY A 151 -10.20 -19.71 13.21
CA GLY A 151 -8.77 -19.42 13.24
C GLY A 151 -8.25 -18.69 12.00
N CYS A 152 -9.11 -17.93 11.31
CA CYS A 152 -8.72 -17.13 10.14
C CYS A 152 -8.60 -15.63 10.47
N SER A 153 -7.95 -14.83 9.61
CA SER A 153 -7.83 -13.39 9.88
C SER A 153 -9.17 -12.65 9.73
N PRO A 154 -9.41 -11.55 10.45
CA PRO A 154 -10.61 -10.72 10.25
C PRO A 154 -10.77 -10.20 8.81
N GLN A 155 -9.66 -9.97 8.11
CA GLN A 155 -9.70 -9.58 6.69
C GLN A 155 -10.18 -10.74 5.80
N THR A 156 -9.81 -11.97 6.12
CA THR A 156 -10.26 -13.18 5.43
C THR A 156 -11.76 -13.39 5.66
N ALA A 157 -12.24 -13.29 6.91
CA ALA A 157 -13.66 -13.35 7.25
C ALA A 157 -14.50 -12.29 6.50
N ARG A 158 -14.01 -11.05 6.39
CA ARG A 158 -14.67 -10.00 5.58
C ARG A 158 -14.83 -10.39 4.12
N ARG A 159 -13.81 -11.03 3.52
CA ARG A 159 -13.87 -11.50 2.12
C ARG A 159 -14.91 -12.61 1.96
N TYR A 160 -15.00 -13.55 2.92
CA TYR A 160 -16.00 -14.61 2.91
C TYR A 160 -17.43 -14.05 3.04
N ILE A 161 -17.66 -13.12 3.96
CA ILE A 161 -18.94 -12.44 4.10
C ILE A 161 -19.30 -11.68 2.83
N ALA A 162 -18.35 -10.97 2.20
CA ALA A 162 -18.58 -10.27 0.95
C ALA A 162 -19.02 -11.22 -0.17
N LYS A 163 -18.44 -12.43 -0.24
CA LYS A 163 -18.82 -13.48 -1.19
C LYS A 163 -20.22 -14.04 -0.89
N LEU A 164 -20.54 -14.29 0.38
CA LEU A 164 -21.86 -14.79 0.81
C LEU A 164 -23.00 -13.76 0.68
N THR A 165 -22.65 -12.48 0.64
CA THR A 165 -23.60 -11.36 0.48
C THR A 165 -23.58 -10.79 -0.93
N SER A 166 -22.90 -11.46 -1.86
CA SER A 166 -22.92 -11.12 -3.28
C SER A 166 -24.30 -11.40 -3.88
N ILE A 167 -24.51 -10.98 -5.13
CA ILE A 167 -25.79 -11.21 -5.83
C ILE A 167 -26.19 -12.70 -5.86
N THR A 168 -25.21 -13.61 -6.00
CA THR A 168 -25.42 -15.07 -5.99
C THR A 168 -25.32 -15.71 -4.60
N GLY A 169 -24.86 -14.97 -3.60
CA GLY A 169 -24.74 -15.47 -2.24
C GLY A 169 -26.08 -15.53 -1.51
N PRO A 170 -26.24 -16.40 -0.49
CA PRO A 170 -27.53 -16.61 0.18
C PRO A 170 -27.88 -15.56 1.24
N LEU A 171 -26.97 -14.62 1.53
CA LEU A 171 -27.12 -13.64 2.61
C LEU A 171 -27.35 -12.23 2.06
N ASN A 172 -28.05 -11.40 2.83
CA ASN A 172 -28.20 -9.97 2.58
C ASN A 172 -27.53 -9.15 3.67
N ARG A 173 -27.14 -7.93 3.31
CA ARG A 173 -26.67 -6.90 4.24
C ARG A 173 -27.70 -5.77 4.31
N HIS A 174 -28.12 -5.45 5.51
CA HIS A 174 -29.07 -4.38 5.79
C HIS A 174 -28.47 -3.42 6.77
N ARG A 175 -28.73 -2.12 6.62
CA ARG A 175 -28.36 -1.13 7.62
C ARG A 175 -29.55 -0.84 8.50
N ASP A 176 -29.35 -0.96 9.81
CA ASP A 176 -30.36 -0.59 10.80
C ASP A 176 -30.40 0.94 10.99
N LYS A 177 -31.44 1.44 11.67
CA LYS A 177 -31.61 2.84 12.07
C LYS A 177 -30.44 3.34 12.94
N LEU A 178 -29.77 2.42 13.64
CA LEU A 178 -28.56 2.68 14.43
C LEU A 178 -27.27 2.68 13.60
N LYS A 179 -27.36 2.69 12.26
CA LYS A 179 -26.24 2.65 11.29
C LYS A 179 -25.37 1.38 11.35
N ASN A 180 -25.75 0.39 12.15
CA ASN A 180 -25.11 -0.92 12.18
C ASN A 180 -25.48 -1.73 10.94
N THR A 181 -24.53 -2.55 10.46
CA THR A 181 -24.79 -3.46 9.34
C THR A 181 -25.11 -4.85 9.87
N LEU A 182 -26.31 -5.33 9.55
CA LEU A 182 -26.83 -6.63 9.91
C LEU A 182 -26.71 -7.59 8.73
N ILE A 183 -26.37 -8.84 9.00
CA ILE A 183 -26.37 -9.93 8.04
C ILE A 183 -27.56 -10.83 8.35
N THR A 184 -28.38 -11.14 7.33
CA THR A 184 -29.49 -12.10 7.43
C THR A 184 -29.55 -12.97 6.18
N PHE A 185 -30.38 -14.02 6.18
CA PHE A 185 -30.73 -14.73 4.96
C PHE A 185 -31.52 -13.84 3.99
N LYS A 186 -31.29 -14.04 2.67
CA LYS A 186 -32.17 -13.57 1.60
C LYS A 186 -33.51 -14.28 1.65
N ASP A 187 -34.58 -13.59 1.25
CA ASP A 187 -35.94 -14.12 1.31
C ASP A 187 -36.10 -15.40 0.48
N GLU A 188 -35.45 -15.48 -0.69
CA GLU A 188 -35.38 -16.67 -1.55
C GLU A 188 -34.79 -17.92 -0.88
N PHE A 189 -34.01 -17.74 0.20
CA PHE A 189 -33.36 -18.82 0.94
C PHE A 189 -33.99 -19.06 2.32
N LYS A 190 -35.03 -18.29 2.70
CA LYS A 190 -35.79 -18.50 3.95
C LYS A 190 -36.78 -19.68 3.85
N GLU A 191 -37.12 -20.13 2.63
CA GLU A 191 -38.24 -21.06 2.37
C GLU A 191 -37.88 -22.54 2.13
N LYS A 192 -36.62 -22.97 2.28
CA LYS A 192 -36.33 -24.42 2.33
C LYS A 192 -36.58 -24.99 3.74
N ARG A 193 -37.83 -24.87 4.19
CA ARG A 193 -38.43 -25.53 5.37
C ARG A 193 -39.51 -26.51 4.88
N GLN A 194 -39.08 -27.63 4.30
CA GLN A 194 -39.86 -28.86 4.08
C GLN A 194 -38.79 -29.97 4.01
N VAL A 195 -38.71 -30.99 4.86
CA VAL A 195 -39.63 -31.70 5.76
C VAL A 195 -38.86 -32.11 7.01
#